data_AF-A3N3M7-F1
#
_entry.id   AF-A3N3M7-F1
#
_cell.length_a   1.000
_cell.length_b   1.000
_cell.length_c   1.000
_cell.angle_alpha   90.00
_cell.angle_beta   90.00
_cell.angle_gamma   90.00
#
_symmetry.space_group_name_H-M   'P 1'
#
loop_
_entity.id
_entity.type
_entity.pdbx_description
1 polymer ?
#
loop_
_entity_poly.entity_id
_entity_poly.type
_entity_poly.pdbx_seq_one_letter_code
_entity_poly.pdbx_strand_id
1 'polypeptide(L)'
;MLALGFVAVFEHFGALLAASKWLSPILKPLMGIPGVCSISLIASTQSTDAGSSTTRFLRNENQISHKELLIFAAFQFSAGAFLTNFLSSFAPLLLITDKAGSVAPLSIAMCLGIIFLFKIFGANLMRLYVKKFVKEGEVGV
;
A
#
# COMPACT_ATOMS: atom_id res chain seq x y z
N MET A 1 8.04 -9.94 -10.11
CA MET A 1 8.78 -9.67 -11.37
C MET A 1 7.86 -9.72 -12.58
N LEU A 2 7.16 -10.82 -12.88
CA LEU A 2 6.16 -10.87 -13.98
C LEU A 2 5.05 -9.80 -13.83
N ALA A 3 4.51 -9.63 -12.63
CA ALA A 3 3.45 -8.65 -12.38
C ALA A 3 3.92 -7.19 -12.54
N LEU A 4 5.19 -6.85 -12.25
CA LEU A 4 5.75 -5.53 -12.57
C LEU A 4 5.81 -5.29 -14.08
N GLY A 5 6.08 -6.33 -14.89
CA GLY A 5 6.04 -6.25 -16.35
C GLY A 5 4.65 -5.91 -16.88
N PHE A 6 3.61 -6.56 -16.34
CA PHE A 6 2.22 -6.22 -16.68
C PHE A 6 1.82 -4.81 -16.24
N VAL A 7 2.27 -4.38 -15.05
CA VAL A 7 2.04 -3.00 -14.57
C VAL A 7 2.66 -1.99 -15.52
N ALA A 8 3.88 -2.19 -15.99
CA ALA A 8 4.54 -1.30 -16.95
C ALA A 8 3.78 -1.22 -18.28
N VAL A 9 3.25 -2.34 -18.78
CA VAL A 9 2.41 -2.36 -19.99
C VAL A 9 1.10 -1.60 -19.75
N PHE A 10 0.41 -1.86 -18.64
CA PHE A 10 -0.83 -1.16 -18.30
C PHE A 10 -0.64 0.33 -18.03
N GLU A 11 0.53 0.72 -17.56
CA GLU A 11 0.92 2.11 -17.35
C GLU A 11 1.09 2.82 -18.69
N HIS A 12 1.73 2.16 -19.66
CA HIS A 12 1.86 2.66 -21.02
C HIS A 12 0.50 2.93 -21.69
N PHE A 13 -0.51 2.09 -21.42
CA PHE A 13 -1.87 2.28 -21.91
C PHE A 13 -2.74 3.21 -21.05
N GLY A 14 -2.19 3.83 -19.99
CA GLY A 14 -2.91 4.76 -19.12
C GLY A 14 -3.95 4.11 -18.20
N ALA A 15 -4.05 2.78 -18.16
CA ALA A 15 -5.02 2.06 -17.36
C ALA A 15 -4.82 2.30 -15.85
N LEU A 16 -3.56 2.46 -15.42
CA LEU A 16 -3.23 2.78 -14.03
C LEU A 16 -3.66 4.20 -13.62
N LEU A 17 -3.71 5.13 -14.57
CA LEU A 17 -4.18 6.50 -14.34
C LEU A 17 -5.71 6.54 -14.17
N ALA A 18 -6.43 5.71 -14.94
CA ALA A 18 -7.86 5.47 -14.74
C ALA A 18 -8.15 4.78 -13.39
N ALA A 19 -7.36 3.75 -13.05
CA ALA A 19 -7.47 3.05 -11.77
C ALA A 19 -7.19 3.99 -10.59
N SER A 20 -6.19 4.87 -10.70
CA SER A 20 -5.89 5.93 -9.73
C SER A 20 -7.08 6.85 -9.47
N LYS A 21 -7.79 7.27 -10.53
CA LYS A 21 -9.01 8.08 -10.42
C LYS A 21 -10.12 7.33 -9.67
N TRP A 22 -10.23 6.03 -9.89
CA TRP A 22 -11.22 5.18 -9.24
C TRP A 22 -10.88 4.84 -7.79
N LEU A 23 -9.59 4.71 -7.46
CA LEU A 23 -9.09 4.48 -6.10
C LEU A 23 -9.05 5.76 -5.26
N SER A 24 -8.94 6.93 -5.90
CA SER A 24 -8.93 8.25 -5.25
C SER A 24 -10.08 8.48 -4.25
N PRO A 25 -11.36 8.21 -4.55
CA PRO A 25 -12.45 8.38 -3.59
C PRO A 25 -12.34 7.46 -2.37
N ILE A 26 -11.54 6.40 -2.42
CA ILE A 26 -11.32 5.48 -1.29
C ILE A 26 -10.04 5.86 -0.53
N LEU A 27 -8.92 6.10 -1.20
CA LEU A 27 -7.63 6.42 -0.56
C LEU A 27 -7.64 7.78 0.14
N LYS A 28 -8.35 8.76 -0.44
CA LYS A 28 -8.41 10.12 0.08
C LYS A 28 -9.12 10.22 1.45
N PRO A 29 -10.29 9.61 1.69
CA PRO A 29 -10.87 9.59 3.04
C PRO A 29 -10.07 8.70 4.00
N LEU A 30 -9.61 7.54 3.55
CA LEU A 30 -9.02 6.53 4.44
C LEU A 30 -7.62 6.89 4.96
N MET A 31 -6.79 7.50 4.10
CA MET A 31 -5.38 7.80 4.40
C MET A 31 -4.98 9.25 4.08
N GLY A 32 -5.78 10.00 3.30
CA GLY A 32 -5.47 11.39 2.96
C GLY A 32 -4.42 11.54 1.86
N ILE A 33 -4.25 10.53 1.01
CA ILE A 33 -3.24 10.48 -0.06
C ILE A 33 -3.94 10.53 -1.43
N PRO A 34 -3.37 11.19 -2.45
CA PRO A 34 -3.93 11.21 -3.79
C PRO A 34 -3.87 9.83 -4.45
N GLY A 35 -4.83 9.51 -5.32
CA GLY A 35 -4.89 8.21 -5.98
C GLY A 35 -3.72 7.90 -6.90
N VAL A 36 -2.90 8.88 -7.28
CA VAL A 36 -1.67 8.67 -8.08
C VAL A 36 -0.68 7.73 -7.38
N CYS A 37 -0.74 7.64 -6.05
CA CYS A 37 0.04 6.67 -5.26
C CYS A 37 -0.35 5.21 -5.51
N SER A 38 -1.44 4.93 -6.24
CA SER A 38 -1.89 3.57 -6.55
C SER A 38 -0.86 2.74 -7.32
N ILE A 39 -0.12 3.37 -8.25
CA ILE A 39 0.96 2.69 -9.00
C ILE A 39 2.04 2.21 -8.03
N SER A 40 2.47 3.11 -7.15
CA SER A 40 3.48 2.79 -6.15
C SER A 40 2.97 1.79 -5.10
N LEU A 41 1.68 1.81 -4.79
CA LEU A 41 1.04 0.81 -3.95
C LEU A 41 1.16 -0.59 -4.57
N ILE A 42 0.88 -0.73 -5.87
CA ILE A 42 1.01 -2.00 -6.59
C ILE A 42 2.48 -2.43 -6.71
N ALA A 43 3.41 -1.49 -6.89
CA ALA A 43 4.83 -1.81 -6.84
C ALA A 43 5.24 -2.32 -5.43
N SER A 44 4.71 -1.69 -4.37
CA SER A 44 5.02 -2.03 -2.97
C SER A 44 4.53 -3.41 -2.54
N THR A 45 3.46 -3.94 -3.15
CA THR A 45 2.99 -5.31 -2.86
C THR A 45 3.93 -6.38 -3.41
N GLN A 46 4.72 -6.06 -4.44
CA GLN A 46 5.71 -6.97 -5.01
C GLN A 46 7.08 -6.86 -4.34
N SER A 47 7.50 -5.65 -4.03
CA SER A 47 8.72 -5.40 -3.27
C SER A 47 8.65 -4.04 -2.60
N THR A 48 9.09 -3.97 -1.34
CA THR A 48 9.20 -2.72 -0.61
C THR A 48 10.16 -1.73 -1.28
N ASP A 49 11.21 -2.22 -1.94
CA ASP A 49 12.18 -1.39 -2.66
C ASP A 49 11.58 -0.79 -3.94
N ALA A 50 10.77 -1.57 -4.65
CA ALA A 50 10.02 -1.09 -5.82
C ALA A 50 8.95 -0.05 -5.42
N GLY A 51 8.30 -0.25 -4.28
CA GLY A 51 7.35 0.72 -3.71
C GLY A 51 8.01 2.05 -3.33
N SER A 52 9.13 2.01 -2.61
CA SER A 52 9.81 3.23 -2.16
C SER A 52 10.41 4.03 -3.32
N SER A 53 11.02 3.36 -4.30
CA SER A 53 11.56 3.99 -5.52
C SER A 53 10.48 4.68 -6.36
N THR A 54 9.36 4.01 -6.61
CA THR A 54 8.22 4.60 -7.34
C THR A 54 7.56 5.74 -6.55
N THR A 55 7.49 5.65 -5.22
CA THR A 55 7.00 6.76 -4.40
C THR A 55 7.91 7.98 -4.49
N ARG A 56 9.24 7.77 -4.46
CA ARG A 56 10.21 8.85 -4.61
C ARG A 56 10.07 9.55 -5.97
N PHE A 57 9.82 8.78 -7.03
CA PHE A 57 9.55 9.34 -8.36
C PHE A 57 8.31 10.26 -8.35
N LEU A 58 7.21 9.83 -7.71
CA LEU A 58 6.01 10.66 -7.56
C LEU A 58 6.26 11.97 -6.80
N ARG A 59 7.16 11.97 -5.80
CA ARG A 59 7.55 13.20 -5.10
C ARG A 59 8.37 14.13 -5.99
N ASN A 60 9.31 13.57 -6.75
CA ASN A 60 10.18 14.34 -7.66
C ASN A 60 9.36 15.02 -8.77
N GLU A 61 8.33 14.35 -9.28
CA GLU A 61 7.37 14.87 -10.26
C GLU A 61 6.33 15.85 -9.66
N ASN A 62 6.49 16.23 -8.38
CA ASN A 62 5.55 17.09 -7.65
C ASN A 62 4.09 16.62 -7.66
N GLN A 63 3.86 15.32 -7.86
CA GLN A 63 2.51 14.74 -7.84
C GLN A 63 1.99 14.47 -6.43
N ILE A 64 2.90 14.43 -5.44
CA ILE A 64 2.59 14.25 -4.02
C ILE A 64 3.36 15.25 -3.16
N SER A 65 2.71 15.71 -2.09
CA SER A 65 3.36 16.53 -1.06
C SER A 65 4.28 15.68 -0.18
N HIS A 66 5.28 16.30 0.45
CA HIS A 66 6.11 15.64 1.47
C HIS A 66 5.28 15.08 2.64
N LYS A 67 4.18 15.75 2.99
CA LYS A 67 3.24 15.26 4.02
C LYS A 67 2.60 13.93 3.57
N GLU A 68 2.16 13.87 2.32
CA GLU A 68 1.52 12.68 1.72
C GLU A 68 2.53 11.54 1.54
N LEU A 69 3.77 11.88 1.13
CA LEU A 69 4.90 10.96 1.06
C LEU A 69 5.14 10.25 2.40
N LEU A 70 5.18 11.01 3.51
CA LEU A 70 5.41 10.45 4.84
C LEU A 70 4.27 9.52 5.29
N ILE A 71 3.02 9.92 5.07
CA ILE A 71 1.85 9.10 5.40
C ILE A 71 1.86 7.81 4.57
N PHE A 72 2.21 7.91 3.29
CA PHE A 72 2.27 6.75 2.39
C PHE A 72 3.44 5.81 2.71
N ALA A 73 4.61 6.36 3.06
CA ALA A 73 5.75 5.57 3.51
C ALA A 73 5.41 4.78 4.79
N ALA A 74 4.72 5.41 5.75
CA ALA A 74 4.24 4.73 6.94
C ALA A 74 3.28 3.58 6.61
N PHE A 75 2.38 3.77 5.63
CA PHE A 75 1.50 2.70 5.15
C PHE A 75 2.27 1.55 4.45
N GLN A 76 3.25 1.87 3.60
CA GLN A 76 4.02 0.88 2.85
C GLN A 76 4.87 0.00 3.78
N PHE A 77 5.59 0.62 4.72
CA PHE A 77 6.46 -0.10 5.65
C PHE A 77 5.70 -0.78 6.79
N SER A 78 4.54 -0.25 7.22
CA SER A 78 3.71 -0.92 8.23
C SER A 78 3.22 -2.26 7.70
N ALA A 79 3.61 -3.35 8.37
CA ALA A 79 3.23 -4.74 8.07
C ALA A 79 3.48 -5.21 6.61
N GLY A 80 4.28 -4.50 5.81
CA GLY A 80 4.57 -4.85 4.42
C GLY A 80 5.30 -6.19 4.28
N ALA A 81 6.42 -6.33 4.99
CA ALA A 81 7.19 -7.59 5.04
C ALA A 81 6.42 -8.73 5.70
N PHE A 82 5.54 -8.41 6.66
CA PHE A 82 4.72 -9.40 7.34
C PHE A 82 3.66 -9.98 6.39
N LEU A 83 3.04 -9.15 5.54
CA LEU A 83 2.04 -9.59 4.56
C LEU A 83 2.66 -10.46 3.46
N THR A 84 3.84 -10.08 2.95
CA THR A 84 4.54 -10.87 1.93
C THR A 84 5.05 -12.20 2.48
N ASN A 85 5.59 -12.20 3.70
CA ASN A 85 6.01 -13.44 4.38
C ASN A 85 4.80 -14.33 4.70
N PHE A 86 3.69 -13.74 5.17
CA PHE A 86 2.47 -14.47 5.45
C PHE A 86 1.87 -15.12 4.20
N LEU A 87 1.73 -14.38 3.09
CA LEU A 87 1.23 -14.97 1.83
C LEU A 87 2.19 -16.01 1.26
N SER A 88 3.50 -15.84 1.40
CA SER A 88 4.49 -16.79 0.89
C SER A 88 4.56 -18.08 1.73
N SER A 89 4.45 -17.99 3.05
CA SER A 89 4.62 -19.13 3.96
C SER A 89 3.30 -19.84 4.30
N PHE A 90 2.17 -19.14 4.29
CA PHE A 90 0.86 -19.70 4.63
C PHE A 90 0.03 -20.09 3.40
N ALA A 91 0.50 -19.83 2.18
CA ALA A 91 -0.16 -20.32 0.96
C ALA A 91 -0.40 -21.85 0.94
N PRO A 92 0.52 -22.71 1.43
CA PRO A 92 0.26 -24.15 1.53
C PRO A 92 -0.80 -24.51 2.59
N LEU A 93 -0.94 -23.71 3.65
CA LEU A 93 -1.92 -23.93 4.71
C LEU A 93 -3.35 -23.60 4.26
N LEU A 94 -3.53 -22.83 3.18
CA LEU A 94 -4.84 -22.61 2.54
C LEU A 94 -5.45 -23.88 1.92
N LEU A 95 -4.63 -24.89 1.64
CA LEU A 95 -5.03 -26.16 1.02
C LEU A 95 -5.30 -27.26 2.06
N ILE A 96 -4.99 -27.01 3.34
CA ILE A 96 -5.15 -28.00 4.40
C ILE A 96 -6.52 -27.84 5.05
N THR A 97 -7.34 -28.88 4.91
CA THR A 97 -8.67 -28.99 5.52
C THR A 97 -8.54 -29.68 6.88
N ASP A 98 -9.19 -29.14 7.92
CA ASP A 98 -9.26 -29.81 9.22
C ASP A 98 -10.15 -31.08 9.16
N LYS A 99 -10.05 -31.96 10.15
CA LYS A 99 -10.82 -33.21 10.26
C LYS A 99 -12.35 -33.01 10.25
N ALA A 100 -12.82 -31.79 10.50
CA ALA A 100 -14.23 -31.40 10.47
C ALA A 100 -14.71 -30.92 9.08
N GLY A 101 -13.88 -30.98 8.03
CA GLY A 101 -14.24 -30.51 6.69
C GLY A 101 -14.36 -28.99 6.55
N SER A 102 -14.12 -28.25 7.63
CA SER A 102 -14.04 -26.79 7.60
C SER A 102 -12.69 -26.39 7.01
N VAL A 103 -12.77 -25.69 5.89
CA VAL A 103 -11.58 -25.13 5.24
C VAL A 103 -10.96 -24.07 6.18
N ALA A 104 -9.64 -24.10 6.33
CA ALA A 104 -8.84 -23.09 7.05
C ALA A 104 -8.90 -21.60 6.55
N PRO A 105 -9.52 -21.21 5.39
CA PRO A 105 -9.54 -19.85 4.89
C PRO A 105 -10.07 -18.79 5.84
N LEU A 106 -10.98 -19.13 6.77
CA LEU A 106 -11.55 -18.14 7.68
C LEU A 106 -10.48 -17.55 8.61
N SER A 107 -9.55 -18.38 9.11
CA SER A 107 -8.46 -17.92 9.98
C SER A 107 -7.48 -17.01 9.24
N ILE A 108 -7.21 -17.33 7.97
CA ILE A 108 -6.27 -16.60 7.13
C ILE A 108 -6.85 -15.25 6.66
N ALA A 109 -8.14 -15.24 6.30
CA ALA A 109 -8.85 -14.01 5.99
C ALA A 109 -8.92 -13.08 7.21
N MET A 110 -9.12 -13.63 8.40
CA MET A 110 -9.08 -12.86 9.66
C MET A 110 -7.69 -12.28 9.94
N CYS A 111 -6.62 -13.07 9.76
CA CYS A 111 -5.25 -12.56 9.90
C CYS A 111 -4.94 -11.44 8.90
N LEU A 112 -5.30 -11.60 7.62
CA LEU A 112 -5.14 -10.54 6.62
C LEU A 112 -5.96 -9.30 6.98
N GLY A 113 -7.19 -9.47 7.45
CA GLY A 113 -8.05 -8.38 7.91
C GLY A 113 -7.40 -7.57 9.03
N ILE A 114 -6.82 -8.25 10.03
CA ILE A 114 -6.07 -7.61 11.12
C ILE A 114 -4.87 -6.84 10.57
N ILE A 115 -4.09 -7.44 9.67
CA ILE A 115 -2.93 -6.77 9.05
C ILE A 115 -3.37 -5.48 8.33
N PHE A 116 -4.42 -5.54 7.50
CA PHE A 116 -4.93 -4.36 6.81
C PHE A 116 -5.47 -3.29 7.77
N LEU A 117 -6.13 -3.67 8.85
CA LEU A 117 -6.57 -2.73 9.89
C LEU A 117 -5.39 -2.00 10.53
N PHE A 118 -4.33 -2.72 10.90
CA PHE A 118 -3.12 -2.10 11.47
C PHE A 118 -2.37 -1.23 10.47
N LYS A 119 -2.41 -1.55 9.16
CA LYS A 119 -1.86 -0.68 8.11
C LYS A 119 -2.62 0.65 8.04
N ILE A 120 -3.94 0.61 8.05
CA ILE A 120 -4.79 1.82 8.03
C ILE A 120 -4.60 2.63 9.32
N PHE A 121 -4.48 1.95 10.45
CA PHE A 121 -4.20 2.59 11.73
C PHE A 121 -2.84 3.31 11.72
N GLY A 122 -1.77 2.66 11.27
CA GLY A 122 -0.44 3.26 11.17
C GLY A 122 -0.40 4.48 10.24
N ALA A 123 -1.09 4.40 9.10
CA ALA A 123 -1.22 5.54 8.19
C ALA A 123 -1.96 6.72 8.84
N ASN A 124 -3.05 6.45 9.55
CA ASN A 124 -3.81 7.50 10.23
C ASN A 124 -3.06 8.09 11.44
N LEU A 125 -2.28 7.30 12.15
CA LEU A 125 -1.39 7.80 13.19
C LEU A 125 -0.34 8.76 12.59
N MET A 126 0.24 8.39 11.45
CA MET A 126 1.19 9.27 10.75
C MET A 126 0.51 10.53 10.22
N ARG A 127 -0.75 10.44 9.76
CA ARG A 127 -1.56 11.61 9.37
C ARG A 127 -1.75 12.60 10.51
N LEU A 128 -1.99 12.11 11.73
CA LEU A 128 -2.07 12.95 12.94
C LEU A 128 -0.71 13.56 13.31
N TYR A 129 0.36 12.76 13.23
CA TYR A 129 1.72 13.22 13.52
C TYR A 129 2.14 14.35 12.56
N VAL A 130 1.98 14.15 11.26
CA VAL A 130 2.33 15.14 10.23
C VAL A 130 1.50 16.42 10.39
N LYS A 131 0.21 16.31 10.72
CA LYS A 131 -0.64 17.49 10.97
C LYS A 131 -0.17 18.33 12.17
N LYS A 132 0.39 17.68 13.20
CA LYS A 132 0.78 18.33 14.45
C LYS A 132 2.22 18.85 14.45
N PHE A 133 3.14 18.14 13.80
CA PHE A 133 4.58 18.38 13.89
C PHE A 133 5.23 18.91 12.60
N VAL A 134 4.63 18.69 11.42
CA VAL A 134 5.21 19.18 10.16
C VAL A 134 4.55 20.50 9.77
N LYS A 135 5.21 21.62 10.13
CA LYS A 135 4.81 22.96 9.69
C LYS A 135 5.19 23.17 8.22
N GLU A 136 4.32 23.83 7.48
CA GLU A 136 4.43 24.02 6.01
C GLU A 136 5.67 24.83 5.58
N GLY A 137 6.38 25.46 6.51
CA GLY A 137 7.61 26.22 6.25
C GLY A 137 8.93 25.44 6.27
N GLU A 138 8.94 24.16 6.67
CA GLU A 138 10.19 23.35 6.76
C GLU A 138 10.36 22.35 5.62
N VAL A 139 9.35 22.23 4.75
CA VAL A 139 9.40 21.32 3.63
C VAL A 139 9.92 22.08 2.42
N GLY A 140 11.24 22.03 2.23
CA GLY A 140 11.89 22.53 1.03
C GLY A 140 11.23 21.99 -0.23
N VAL A 141 11.10 22.91 -1.20
CA VAL A 141 10.71 22.76 -2.62
C VAL A 141 10.88 21.32 -3.11
#